data_AF-A0A3M5TYU3-F1
#
_entry.id   AF-A0A3M5TYU3-F1
#
_cell.length_a   1.000
_cell.length_b   1.000
_cell.length_c   1.000
_cell.angle_alpha   90.00
_cell.angle_beta   90.00
_cell.angle_gamma   90.00
#
_symmetry.space_group_name_H-M   'P 1'
#
loop_
_entity.id
_entity.type
_entity.pdbx_description
1 polymer ?
#
loop_
_entity_poly.entity_id
_entity_poly.type
_entity_poly.pdbx_seq_one_letter_code
_entity_poly.pdbx_strand_id
1 'polypeptide(L)'
;MEGFWLELGGTLDTETYPRTPQILVSLRGDGTGKIDAPLQEMGLTREVMTTLTKFSTLPLVLKETNALCNVPTTSATFLAWK
;
A
#
# COMPACT_ATOMS: atom_id res chain seq x y z
N MET A 1 -3.76 -24.27 -1.02
CA MET A 1 -2.81 -23.14 -1.17
C MET A 1 -2.77 -22.46 0.18
N GLU A 2 -1.66 -22.56 0.90
CA GLU A 2 -1.49 -21.87 2.18
C GLU A 2 -1.65 -20.36 1.95
N GLY A 3 -2.58 -19.74 2.69
CA GLY A 3 -2.81 -18.30 2.63
C GLY A 3 -1.64 -17.59 3.28
N PHE A 4 -0.84 -16.89 2.46
CA PHE A 4 0.37 -16.21 2.90
C PHE A 4 0.05 -14.82 3.48
N TRP A 5 -0.70 -14.76 4.58
CA TRP A 5 -1.11 -13.49 5.17
C TRP A 5 0.08 -12.61 5.58
N LEU A 6 -0.08 -11.29 5.52
CA LEU A 6 0.91 -10.37 6.04
C LEU A 6 1.00 -10.51 7.57
N GLU A 7 2.07 -11.15 8.05
CA GLU A 7 2.43 -11.25 9.47
C GLU A 7 3.07 -9.93 9.94
N LEU A 8 2.31 -8.83 9.85
CA LEU A 8 2.74 -7.48 10.24
C LEU A 8 1.94 -7.01 11.46
N GLY A 9 2.62 -6.38 12.41
CA GLY A 9 2.01 -5.85 13.62
C GLY A 9 2.67 -4.56 14.08
N GLY A 10 1.87 -3.65 14.63
CA GLY A 10 2.37 -2.39 15.18
C GLY A 10 2.94 -1.44 14.12
N THR A 11 3.94 -0.65 14.51
CA THR A 11 4.64 0.28 13.62
C THR A 11 5.59 -0.47 12.71
N LEU A 12 5.47 -0.24 11.39
CA LEU A 12 6.41 -0.77 10.41
C LEU A 12 7.72 0.02 10.40
N ASP A 13 8.84 -0.69 10.39
CA ASP A 13 10.16 -0.08 10.20
C ASP A 13 10.42 0.25 8.71
N THR A 14 11.46 1.06 8.49
CA THR A 14 11.84 1.59 7.17
C THR A 14 12.44 0.54 6.23
N GLU A 15 12.82 -0.65 6.70
CA GLU A 15 13.33 -1.74 5.87
C GLU A 15 12.22 -2.70 5.44
N THR A 16 11.30 -3.02 6.36
CA THR A 16 10.16 -3.91 6.14
C THR A 16 9.10 -3.26 5.24
N TYR A 17 8.83 -1.97 5.45
CA TYR A 17 7.82 -1.22 4.68
C TYR A 17 8.05 -1.26 3.15
N PRO A 18 9.22 -0.88 2.60
CA PRO A 18 9.44 -0.88 1.16
C PRO A 18 9.54 -2.29 0.54
N ARG A 19 9.95 -3.29 1.32
CA ARG A 19 10.04 -4.70 0.88
C ARG A 19 8.68 -5.40 0.82
N THR A 20 7.68 -4.88 1.53
CA THR A 20 6.34 -5.43 1.47
C THR A 20 5.67 -4.95 0.18
N PRO A 21 5.07 -5.84 -0.63
CA PRO A 21 4.40 -5.44 -1.86
C PRO A 21 3.32 -4.39 -1.61
N GLN A 22 3.15 -3.44 -2.54
CA GLN A 22 2.23 -2.32 -2.35
C GLN A 22 1.28 -2.10 -3.51
N ILE A 23 0.13 -1.54 -3.17
CA ILE A 23 -0.84 -0.98 -4.10
C ILE A 23 -0.75 0.54 -4.02
N LEU A 24 -0.73 1.20 -5.17
CA LEU A 24 -0.84 2.65 -5.26
C LEU A 24 -2.28 3.05 -5.58
N VAL A 25 -2.82 4.05 -4.90
CA VAL A 25 -4.02 4.75 -5.39
C VAL A 25 -3.57 6.03 -6.07
N SER A 26 -3.74 6.12 -7.39
CA SER A 26 -3.55 7.33 -8.17
C SER A 26 -4.78 7.61 -9.01
N LEU A 27 -5.46 8.73 -8.73
CA LEU A 27 -6.65 9.16 -9.46
C LEU A 27 -6.37 9.43 -10.94
N ARG A 28 -5.12 9.71 -11.31
CA ARG A 28 -4.66 9.94 -12.69
C ARG A 28 -3.98 8.73 -13.31
N GLY A 29 -3.79 7.64 -12.54
CA GLY A 29 -3.11 6.43 -13.00
C GLY A 29 -1.58 6.54 -13.00
N ASP A 30 -1.02 7.50 -12.26
CA ASP A 30 0.43 7.62 -12.10
C ASP A 30 1.04 6.33 -11.50
N GLY A 31 2.24 5.97 -11.94
CA GLY A 31 2.98 4.81 -11.42
C GLY A 31 3.76 5.09 -10.13
N THR A 32 3.84 6.36 -9.73
CA THR A 32 4.53 6.81 -8.51
C THR A 32 3.62 7.73 -7.69
N GLY A 33 3.88 7.81 -6.39
CA GLY A 33 3.17 8.61 -5.42
C GLY A 33 4.11 9.43 -4.56
N LYS A 34 3.55 10.21 -3.64
CA LYS A 34 4.27 11.15 -2.78
C LYS A 34 5.34 10.52 -1.87
N ILE A 35 5.31 9.20 -1.70
CA ILE A 35 6.20 8.45 -0.81
C ILE A 35 7.45 7.98 -1.55
N ASP A 36 7.41 7.89 -2.87
CA ASP A 36 8.52 7.38 -3.66
C ASP A 36 9.74 8.30 -3.63
N ALA A 37 9.55 9.63 -3.63
CA ALA A 37 10.65 10.59 -3.52
C ALA A 37 11.37 10.50 -2.15
N PRO A 38 10.68 10.55 -1.00
CA PRO A 38 11.32 10.32 0.31
C PRO A 38 12.03 8.97 0.42
N LEU A 39 11.46 7.88 -0.10
CA LEU A 39 12.14 6.57 -0.12
C LEU A 39 13.44 6.65 -0.92
N GLN A 40 13.40 7.28 -2.09
CA GLN A 40 14.57 7.41 -2.96
C GLN A 40 15.68 8.26 -2.33
N GLU A 41 15.34 9.32 -1.58
CA GLU A 41 16.29 10.12 -0.80
C GLU A 41 17.01 9.28 0.27
N MET A 42 16.36 8.23 0.78
CA MET A 42 16.94 7.26 1.72
C MET A 42 17.67 6.10 1.01
N GLY A 43 17.76 6.09 -0.31
CA GLY A 43 18.33 4.99 -1.09
C GLY A 43 17.43 3.74 -1.14
N LEU A 44 16.15 3.90 -0.83
CA LEU A 44 15.15 2.84 -0.81
C LEU A 44 14.19 2.97 -2.00
N THR A 45 13.64 1.85 -2.43
CA THR A 45 12.55 1.78 -3.39
C THR A 45 11.52 0.77 -2.90
N ARG A 46 10.27 0.92 -3.34
CA ARG A 46 9.20 -0.04 -3.03
C ARG A 46 8.69 -0.72 -4.28
N GLU A 47 8.12 -1.90 -4.10
CA GLU A 47 7.42 -2.59 -5.18
C GLU A 47 5.95 -2.18 -5.23
N VAL A 48 5.55 -1.48 -6.29
CA VAL A 48 4.14 -1.19 -6.58
C VAL A 48 3.62 -2.23 -7.57
N MET A 49 2.83 -3.18 -7.07
CA MET A 49 2.28 -4.28 -7.88
C MET A 49 1.23 -3.79 -8.88
N THR A 50 0.41 -2.82 -8.45
CA THR A 50 -0.66 -2.26 -9.28
C THR A 50 -1.07 -0.87 -8.80
N THR A 51 -1.66 -0.11 -9.71
CA THR A 51 -2.23 1.21 -9.44
C THR A 51 -3.75 1.16 -9.63
N LEU A 52 -4.47 1.56 -8.58
CA LEU A 52 -5.91 1.75 -8.59
C LEU A 52 -6.25 3.21 -8.84
N THR A 53 -7.25 3.46 -9.67
CA THR A 53 -7.75 4.82 -9.96
C THR A 53 -8.90 5.25 -9.05
N LYS A 54 -9.40 4.35 -8.20
CA LYS A 54 -10.55 4.59 -7.32
C LYS A 54 -10.28 4.03 -5.93
N PHE A 55 -10.52 4.83 -4.89
CA PHE A 55 -10.45 4.36 -3.50
C PHE A 55 -11.50 3.28 -3.19
N SER A 56 -12.67 3.33 -3.84
CA SER A 56 -13.75 2.38 -3.59
C SER A 56 -13.42 0.94 -3.99
N THR A 57 -12.45 0.72 -4.88
CA THR A 57 -12.01 -0.63 -5.27
C THR A 57 -10.97 -1.19 -4.32
N LEU A 58 -10.33 -0.34 -3.51
CA LEU A 58 -9.22 -0.74 -2.64
C LEU A 58 -9.59 -1.86 -1.63
N PRO A 59 -10.75 -1.84 -0.94
CA PRO A 59 -11.09 -2.92 -0.01
C PRO A 59 -11.23 -4.28 -0.67
N LEU A 60 -11.72 -4.32 -1.91
CA LEU A 60 -11.90 -5.55 -2.67
C LEU A 60 -10.53 -6.15 -3.03
N VAL A 61 -9.58 -5.30 -3.40
CA VAL A 61 -8.24 -5.76 -3.79
C VAL A 61 -7.43 -6.14 -2.55
N LEU A 62 -7.44 -5.33 -1.48
CA LEU A 62 -6.69 -5.62 -0.26
C LEU A 62 -7.16 -6.89 0.46
N LYS A 63 -8.44 -7.27 0.36
CA LYS A 63 -8.94 -8.53 0.93
C LYS A 63 -8.35 -9.76 0.24
N GLU A 64 -7.95 -9.63 -1.01
CA GLU A 64 -7.44 -10.72 -1.85
C GLU A 64 -5.93 -10.63 -2.08
N THR A 65 -5.24 -9.65 -1.48
CA THR A 65 -3.82 -9.39 -1.73
C THR A 65 -3.05 -9.14 -0.44
N ASN A 66 -1.84 -9.69 -0.38
CA ASN A 66 -0.91 -9.44 0.72
C ASN A 66 -0.06 -8.22 0.40
N ALA A 67 -0.72 -7.05 0.38
CA ALA A 67 -0.08 -5.79 0.01
C ALA A 67 -0.45 -4.66 0.99
N LEU A 68 0.46 -3.70 1.12
CA LEU A 68 0.19 -2.44 1.81
C LEU A 68 -0.39 -1.41 0.85
N CYS A 69 -1.17 -0.48 1.38
CA CYS A 69 -1.58 0.70 0.62
C CYS A 69 -1.59 1.92 1.52
N ASN A 70 -0.94 2.99 1.07
CA ASN A 70 -1.03 4.28 1.75
C ASN A 70 -2.23 5.06 1.22
N VAL A 71 -3.09 5.46 2.16
CA VAL A 71 -4.29 6.25 1.90
C VAL A 71 -4.37 7.39 2.93
N PRO A 72 -5.13 8.45 2.65
CA PRO A 72 -5.44 9.46 3.67
C PRO A 72 -6.04 8.80 4.92
N THR A 73 -5.70 9.31 6.11
CA THR A 73 -6.18 8.77 7.39
C THR A 73 -7.70 8.64 7.44
N THR A 74 -8.43 9.62 6.89
CA THR A 74 -9.89 9.58 6.80
C THR A 74 -10.40 8.39 5.98
N SER A 75 -9.72 8.05 4.88
CA SER A 75 -10.03 6.87 4.07
C SER A 75 -9.67 5.58 4.81
N ALA A 76 -8.52 5.51 5.48
CA ALA A 76 -8.13 4.34 6.28
C ALA A 76 -9.18 4.04 7.36
N THR A 77 -9.60 5.06 8.12
CA THR A 77 -10.65 4.90 9.15
C THR A 77 -11.97 4.43 8.55
N PHE A 78 -12.40 5.01 7.43
CA PHE A 78 -13.64 4.62 6.77
C PHE A 78 -13.61 3.17 6.26
N LEU A 79 -12.47 2.72 5.72
CA LEU A 79 -12.33 1.38 5.16
C LEU A 79 -12.09 0.30 6.23
N ALA A 80 -11.49 0.65 7.38
CA ALA A 80 -11.20 -0.29 8.46
C ALA A 80 -12.43 -0.77 9.24
N TRP A 81 -13.56 -0.07 9.15
CA TRP A 81 -14.80 -0.41 9.86
C TRP A 81 -15.75 -1.34 9.07
N LYS A 82 -15.33 -1.82 7.88
CA LYS A 82 -16.16 -2.66 6.99
C LYS A 82 -15.45 -3.93 6.52
#